data_AF-A0A8I2AQE2-F1
#
_entry.id   AF-A0A8I2AQE2-F1
#
_cell.length_a   1.000
_cell.length_b   1.000
_cell.length_c   1.000
_cell.angle_alpha   90.00
_cell.angle_beta   90.00
_cell.angle_gamma   90.00
#
_symmetry.space_group_name_H-M   'P 1'
#
loop_
_entity.id
_entity.type
_entity.pdbx_description
1 polymer ?
#
loop_
_entity_poly.entity_id
_entity_poly.type
_entity_poly.pdbx_seq_one_letter_code
_entity_poly.pdbx_strand_id
1 'polypeptide(L)'
;MKKIIATAIFAALCVGQVANAKDGTVKFVGDIVTAPCEVAQNSWDQTVQMSQVKTATFADAGAKSADKKFQISLLNCDVAQFKNVAVSFAGQSNGDDATLLALDGGQGSAENVGVAIYDGKGKKLALGTATADTALQVGSNTLYFSAAYVSTKKDVKAGSANATADFNLTYK
;
A
#
# COMPACT_ATOMS: atom_id res chain seq x y z
N MET A 1 -72.30 -19.14 -58.08
CA MET A 1 -72.42 -17.70 -57.78
C MET A 1 -72.65 -17.52 -56.28
N LYS A 2 -71.63 -17.11 -55.52
CA LYS A 2 -71.78 -16.46 -54.21
C LYS A 2 -70.42 -15.88 -53.81
N LYS A 3 -70.34 -14.55 -53.83
CA LYS A 3 -69.23 -13.70 -53.41
C LYS A 3 -69.25 -13.60 -51.89
N ILE A 4 -68.17 -13.89 -51.16
CA ILE A 4 -68.00 -13.48 -49.76
C ILE A 4 -66.49 -13.26 -49.48
N ILE A 5 -66.04 -11.99 -49.49
CA ILE A 5 -65.61 -11.14 -48.37
C ILE A 5 -64.11 -11.28 -48.01
N ALA A 6 -63.45 -10.12 -48.05
CA ALA A 6 -62.05 -9.87 -47.77
C ALA A 6 -61.68 -10.09 -46.29
N THR A 7 -60.45 -10.54 -46.05
CA THR A 7 -59.78 -10.36 -44.75
C THR A 7 -58.30 -10.15 -45.01
N ALA A 8 -57.86 -8.90 -44.92
CA ALA A 8 -56.45 -8.53 -45.00
C ALA A 8 -55.76 -8.92 -43.68
N ILE A 9 -54.89 -9.93 -43.71
CA ILE A 9 -54.02 -10.27 -42.58
C ILE A 9 -52.72 -9.48 -42.76
N PHE A 10 -52.58 -8.42 -41.98
CA PHE A 10 -51.35 -7.64 -41.88
C PHE A 10 -50.39 -8.43 -40.96
N ALA A 11 -49.52 -9.25 -41.55
CA ALA A 11 -48.47 -9.94 -40.82
C ALA A 11 -47.37 -8.94 -40.46
N ALA A 12 -47.45 -8.35 -39.27
CA ALA A 12 -46.36 -7.58 -38.68
C ALA A 12 -45.22 -8.55 -38.33
N LEU A 13 -44.17 -8.60 -39.16
CA LEU A 13 -42.89 -9.19 -38.78
C LEU A 13 -42.23 -8.27 -37.76
N CYS A 14 -42.48 -8.53 -36.47
CA CYS A 14 -41.67 -7.96 -35.40
C CYS A 14 -40.24 -8.47 -35.56
N VAL A 15 -39.34 -7.57 -35.91
CA VAL A 15 -37.89 -7.80 -35.88
C VAL A 15 -37.53 -8.00 -34.40
N GLY A 16 -37.28 -9.24 -33.99
CA GLY A 16 -36.75 -9.54 -32.68
C GLY A 16 -35.32 -9.00 -32.60
N GLN A 17 -35.16 -7.73 -32.21
CA GLN A 17 -33.86 -7.23 -31.77
C GLN A 17 -33.54 -7.94 -30.46
N VAL A 18 -32.68 -8.95 -30.52
CA VAL A 18 -32.01 -9.48 -29.33
C VAL A 18 -31.20 -8.34 -28.72
N ALA A 19 -31.72 -7.76 -27.64
CA ALA A 19 -30.99 -6.82 -26.82
C ALA A 19 -29.86 -7.58 -26.13
N ASN A 20 -28.66 -7.53 -26.70
CA ASN A 20 -27.47 -8.01 -26.03
C ASN A 20 -27.10 -6.99 -24.96
N ALA A 21 -27.62 -7.16 -23.75
CA ALA A 21 -27.08 -6.47 -22.60
C ALA A 21 -25.65 -6.98 -22.39
N LYS A 22 -24.68 -6.07 -22.35
CA LYS A 22 -23.33 -6.43 -21.94
C LYS A 22 -23.38 -6.63 -20.44
N ASP A 23 -23.62 -7.86 -20.00
CA ASP A 23 -23.64 -8.19 -18.58
C ASP A 23 -22.30 -7.79 -17.94
N GLY A 24 -22.37 -7.11 -16.79
CA GLY A 24 -21.22 -6.56 -16.10
C GLY A 24 -20.35 -7.63 -15.44
N THR A 25 -19.13 -7.27 -15.07
CA THR A 25 -18.21 -8.16 -14.32
C THR A 25 -18.04 -7.64 -12.89
N VAL A 26 -18.21 -8.54 -11.91
CA VAL A 26 -17.80 -8.31 -10.53
C VAL A 26 -16.45 -8.99 -10.31
N LYS A 27 -15.46 -8.28 -9.78
CA LYS A 27 -14.12 -8.81 -9.46
C LYS A 27 -13.97 -8.99 -7.96
N PHE A 28 -13.63 -10.20 -7.53
CA PHE A 28 -13.28 -10.52 -6.15
C PHE A 28 -11.76 -10.71 -6.04
N VAL A 29 -11.13 -10.04 -5.06
CA VAL A 29 -9.69 -10.11 -4.81
C VAL A 29 -9.50 -10.26 -3.30
N GLY A 30 -8.67 -11.21 -2.90
CA GLY A 30 -8.32 -11.46 -1.50
C GLY A 30 -7.38 -12.64 -1.39
N ASP A 31 -6.78 -12.78 -0.21
CA ASP A 31 -5.83 -13.84 0.11
C ASP A 31 -6.36 -14.67 1.29
N ILE A 32 -6.10 -15.99 1.25
CA ILE A 32 -6.36 -16.90 2.37
C ILE A 32 -5.01 -17.31 2.93
N VAL A 33 -4.71 -16.91 4.16
CA VAL A 33 -3.42 -17.15 4.82
C VAL A 33 -3.58 -17.99 6.07
N THR A 34 -2.61 -18.86 6.35
CA THR A 34 -2.50 -19.57 7.63
C THR A 34 -1.60 -18.78 8.57
N ALA A 35 -2.08 -17.63 9.02
CA ALA A 35 -1.39 -16.74 9.95
C ALA A 35 -2.21 -16.57 11.23
N PRO A 36 -1.58 -16.31 12.40
CA PRO A 36 -2.31 -16.12 13.65
C PRO A 36 -3.15 -14.83 13.65
N CYS A 37 -2.87 -13.87 12.77
CA CYS A 37 -3.64 -12.64 12.60
C CYS A 37 -3.94 -12.36 11.13
N GLU A 38 -5.07 -11.71 10.87
CA GLU A 38 -5.41 -11.11 9.59
C GLU A 38 -4.86 -9.69 9.49
N VAL A 39 -4.26 -9.30 8.36
CA VAL A 39 -3.85 -7.91 8.14
C VAL A 39 -5.04 -7.12 7.63
N ALA A 40 -5.34 -5.97 8.26
CA ALA A 40 -6.46 -5.14 7.84
C ALA A 40 -6.32 -4.63 6.40
N GLN A 41 -7.43 -4.50 5.67
CA GLN A 41 -7.46 -4.03 4.27
C GLN A 41 -7.03 -2.56 4.08
N ASN A 42 -6.85 -1.78 5.14
CA ASN A 42 -6.22 -0.47 5.03
C ASN A 42 -4.70 -0.52 5.28
N SER A 43 -4.18 -1.69 5.68
CA SER A 43 -2.78 -1.92 6.04
C SER A 43 -2.03 -2.78 5.01
N TRP A 44 -2.74 -3.61 4.22
CA TRP A 44 -2.14 -4.43 3.15
C TRP A 44 -1.50 -3.58 2.02
N ASP A 45 -2.21 -2.54 1.56
CA ASP A 45 -1.78 -1.64 0.49
C ASP A 45 -2.06 -0.20 0.98
N GLN A 46 -1.11 0.33 1.74
CA GLN A 46 -1.23 1.62 2.40
C GLN A 46 -0.39 2.69 1.68
N THR A 47 -0.99 3.86 1.45
CA THR A 47 -0.25 5.03 0.97
C THR A 47 -0.03 6.01 2.11
N VAL A 48 1.22 6.21 2.51
CA VAL A 48 1.60 7.19 3.53
C VAL A 48 1.85 8.54 2.86
N GLN A 49 1.04 9.55 3.19
CA GLN A 49 1.16 10.89 2.61
C GLN A 49 2.34 11.66 3.22
N MET A 50 3.49 11.62 2.53
CA MET A 50 4.74 12.21 3.02
C MET A 50 4.75 13.76 3.06
N SER A 51 3.78 14.41 2.41
CA SER A 51 3.68 15.87 2.22
C SER A 51 4.84 16.48 1.42
N GLN A 52 4.65 17.70 0.93
CA GLN A 52 5.71 18.46 0.26
C GLN A 52 6.70 19.02 1.29
N VAL A 53 8.00 18.85 1.03
CA VAL A 53 9.09 19.35 1.89
C VAL A 53 10.01 20.24 1.07
N LYS A 54 10.36 21.42 1.59
CA LYS A 54 11.28 22.35 0.92
C LYS A 54 12.70 21.77 0.96
N THR A 55 13.45 21.89 -0.14
CA THR A 55 14.86 21.47 -0.20
C THR A 55 15.72 22.12 0.88
N ALA A 56 15.41 23.37 1.26
CA ALA A 56 16.07 24.08 2.37
C ALA A 56 15.97 23.39 3.74
N THR A 57 15.06 22.43 3.92
CA THR A 57 15.01 21.59 5.13
C THR A 57 16.26 20.71 5.25
N PHE A 58 16.89 20.38 4.13
CA PHE A 58 18.01 19.45 4.02
C PHE A 58 19.33 20.20 3.90
N ALA A 59 19.67 20.98 4.92
CA ALA A 59 20.84 21.86 4.89
C ALA A 59 22.18 21.11 4.88
N ASP A 60 22.21 19.85 5.33
CA ASP A 60 23.39 18.99 5.42
C ASP A 60 23.01 17.52 5.17
N ALA A 61 24.00 16.65 4.94
CA ALA A 61 23.78 15.20 4.91
C ALA A 61 23.25 14.70 6.27
N GLY A 62 22.25 13.81 6.23
CA GLY A 62 21.59 13.30 7.42
C GLY A 62 20.49 14.21 7.98
N ALA A 63 20.23 15.38 7.38
CA ALA A 63 19.11 16.22 7.75
C ALA A 63 17.77 15.50 7.48
N LYS A 64 16.83 15.67 8.39
CA LYS A 64 15.58 14.89 8.45
C LYS A 64 14.36 15.81 8.31
N SER A 65 13.36 15.38 7.54
CA SER A 65 12.04 16.04 7.51
C SER A 65 11.22 15.75 8.77
N ALA A 66 10.04 16.37 8.88
CA ALA A 66 9.05 15.97 9.88
C ALA A 66 8.62 14.50 9.68
N ASP A 67 8.38 13.80 10.79
CA ASP A 67 7.89 12.42 10.79
C ASP A 67 6.43 12.33 10.31
N LYS A 68 6.16 11.32 9.50
CA LYS A 68 4.83 10.95 9.05
C LYS A 68 4.48 9.60 9.62
N LYS A 69 3.50 9.59 10.52
CA LYS A 69 3.08 8.39 11.23
C LYS A 69 2.20 7.54 10.34
N PHE A 70 2.39 6.23 10.46
CA PHE A 70 1.52 5.22 9.87
C PHE A 70 1.43 4.03 10.82
N GLN A 71 0.51 3.11 10.52
CA GLN A 71 0.29 1.94 11.37
C GLN A 71 -0.06 0.71 10.53
N ILE A 72 0.25 -0.45 11.08
CA ILE A 72 -0.17 -1.74 10.57
C ILE A 72 -1.16 -2.31 11.57
N SER A 73 -2.39 -2.54 11.13
CA SER A 73 -3.47 -3.07 11.97
C SER A 73 -3.64 -4.56 11.70
N LEU A 74 -3.55 -5.36 12.76
CA LEU A 74 -3.77 -6.80 12.76
C LEU A 74 -5.12 -7.09 13.43
N LEU A 75 -5.95 -7.89 12.79
CA LEU A 75 -7.30 -8.25 13.22
C LEU A 75 -7.36 -9.75 13.52
N ASN A 76 -8.36 -10.14 14.31
CA ASN A 76 -8.70 -11.55 14.56
C ASN A 76 -7.50 -12.40 15.03
N CYS A 77 -6.59 -11.81 15.82
CA CYS A 77 -5.40 -12.49 16.30
C CYS A 77 -5.74 -13.61 17.30
N ASP A 78 -5.26 -14.82 17.03
CA ASP A 78 -5.17 -15.93 17.98
C ASP A 78 -3.73 -16.08 18.49
N VAL A 79 -3.55 -15.95 19.80
CA VAL A 79 -2.23 -15.97 20.47
C VAL A 79 -1.94 -17.28 21.20
N ALA A 80 -2.68 -18.36 20.88
CA ALA A 80 -2.47 -19.67 21.49
C ALA A 80 -1.08 -20.25 21.19
N GLN A 81 -0.61 -20.09 19.94
CA GLN A 81 0.68 -20.62 19.48
C GLN A 81 1.75 -19.54 19.34
N PHE A 82 1.41 -18.40 18.74
CA PHE A 82 2.33 -17.27 18.52
C PHE A 82 1.91 -16.10 19.41
N LYS A 83 2.81 -15.68 20.29
CA LYS A 83 2.53 -14.64 21.29
C LYS A 83 3.11 -13.30 20.91
N ASN A 84 4.03 -13.26 19.95
CA ASN A 84 4.70 -12.06 19.53
C ASN A 84 4.71 -11.92 18.01
N VAL A 85 4.87 -10.68 17.56
CA VAL A 85 5.11 -10.34 16.16
C VAL A 85 6.30 -9.39 16.06
N ALA A 86 7.12 -9.58 15.04
CA ALA A 86 8.11 -8.61 14.60
C ALA A 86 7.81 -8.21 13.15
N VAL A 87 8.17 -6.98 12.79
CA VAL A 87 7.99 -6.44 11.44
C VAL A 87 9.34 -6.14 10.84
N SER A 88 9.57 -6.46 9.58
CA SER A 88 10.69 -5.93 8.80
C SER A 88 10.16 -5.19 7.58
N PHE A 89 10.90 -4.18 7.13
CA PHE A 89 10.61 -3.46 5.89
C PHE A 89 11.71 -3.73 4.89
N ALA A 90 11.36 -4.07 3.67
CA ALA A 90 12.27 -4.34 2.57
C ALA A 90 11.90 -3.50 1.35
N GLY A 91 12.89 -3.11 0.58
CA GLY A 91 12.71 -2.30 -0.62
C GLY A 91 14.07 -1.99 -1.22
N GLN A 92 14.08 -1.28 -2.35
CA GLN A 92 15.34 -0.89 -2.96
C GLN A 92 16.10 0.05 -2.03
N SER A 93 17.32 -0.31 -1.66
CA SER A 93 18.15 0.50 -0.79
C SER A 93 18.74 1.69 -1.56
N ASN A 94 18.88 2.84 -0.90
CA ASN A 94 19.54 4.00 -1.47
C ASN A 94 21.04 3.73 -1.69
N GLY A 95 21.58 4.16 -2.83
CA GLY A 95 22.97 3.89 -3.21
C GLY A 95 24.02 4.62 -2.36
N ASP A 96 23.66 5.75 -1.74
CA ASP A 96 24.56 6.50 -0.86
C ASP A 96 24.42 6.08 0.61
N ASP A 97 23.25 5.59 1.03
CA ASP A 97 22.97 5.11 2.40
C ASP A 97 22.01 3.90 2.34
N ALA A 98 22.56 2.70 2.50
CA ALA A 98 21.80 1.46 2.43
C ALA A 98 20.76 1.28 3.57
N THR A 99 20.77 2.15 4.58
CA THR A 99 19.75 2.16 5.65
C THR A 99 18.51 2.98 5.29
N LEU A 100 18.48 3.59 4.11
CA LEU A 100 17.34 4.32 3.56
C LEU A 100 16.74 3.58 2.36
N LEU A 101 15.44 3.74 2.16
CA LEU A 101 14.82 3.39 0.87
C LEU A 101 15.28 4.39 -0.19
N ALA A 102 15.63 3.85 -1.37
CA ALA A 102 15.74 4.63 -2.58
C ALA A 102 14.37 5.17 -2.98
N LEU A 103 14.38 6.29 -3.70
CA LEU A 103 13.19 6.74 -4.39
C LEU A 103 12.92 5.82 -5.59
N ASP A 104 11.65 5.63 -5.95
CA ASP A 104 11.22 4.77 -7.06
C ASP A 104 11.78 5.24 -8.42
N GLY A 105 12.26 6.50 -8.48
CA GLY A 105 12.93 7.08 -9.64
C GLY A 105 11.97 7.56 -10.73
N GLY A 106 12.54 7.88 -11.90
CA GLY A 106 11.83 8.47 -13.03
C GLY A 106 12.22 9.92 -13.32
N GLN A 107 11.82 10.42 -14.49
CA GLN A 107 12.13 11.77 -14.94
C GLN A 107 11.55 12.82 -13.96
N GLY A 108 12.41 13.70 -13.44
CA GLY A 108 12.00 14.73 -12.47
C GLY A 108 11.95 14.24 -11.01
N SER A 109 12.57 13.09 -10.70
CA SER A 109 12.72 12.65 -9.31
C SER A 109 13.71 13.52 -8.53
N ALA A 110 13.49 13.63 -7.23
CA ALA A 110 14.44 14.28 -6.33
C ALA A 110 15.75 13.49 -6.28
N GLU A 111 16.84 14.19 -5.96
CA GLU A 111 18.17 13.58 -5.80
C GLU A 111 18.71 13.85 -4.39
N ASN A 112 19.66 13.00 -3.96
CA ASN A 112 20.36 13.11 -2.68
C ASN A 112 19.46 13.00 -1.43
N VAL A 113 18.37 12.25 -1.54
CA VAL A 113 17.41 12.00 -0.46
C VAL A 113 16.89 10.57 -0.54
N GLY A 114 16.57 9.98 0.61
CA GLY A 114 15.89 8.69 0.72
C GLY A 114 14.83 8.72 1.83
N VAL A 115 14.10 7.62 1.99
CA VAL A 115 13.09 7.49 3.04
C VAL A 115 13.62 6.60 4.17
N ALA A 116 13.65 7.12 5.39
CA ALA A 116 13.92 6.36 6.59
C ALA A 116 12.59 5.90 7.23
N ILE A 117 12.57 4.67 7.73
CA ILE A 117 11.45 4.12 8.52
C ILE A 117 11.90 3.99 9.97
N TYR A 118 10.99 4.29 10.90
CA TYR A 118 11.20 4.24 12.33
C TYR A 118 10.10 3.40 12.99
N ASP A 119 10.44 2.70 14.06
CA ASP A 119 9.43 2.04 14.91
C ASP A 119 8.65 3.05 15.77
N GLY A 120 7.62 2.57 16.47
CA GLY A 120 6.80 3.38 17.37
C GLY A 120 7.55 3.99 18.56
N LYS A 121 8.82 3.62 18.79
CA LYS A 121 9.72 4.20 19.80
C LYS A 121 10.68 5.23 19.19
N GLY A 122 10.58 5.50 17.89
CA GLY A 122 11.44 6.43 17.16
C GLY A 122 12.81 5.86 16.79
N LYS A 123 13.02 4.54 16.92
CA LYS A 123 14.28 3.89 16.50
C LYS A 123 14.26 3.71 14.98
N LYS A 124 15.32 4.19 14.29
CA LYS A 124 15.51 3.96 12.85
C LYS A 124 15.64 2.46 12.58
N LEU A 125 14.88 1.96 11.62
CA LEU A 125 14.90 0.57 11.18
C LEU A 125 15.85 0.41 10.00
N ALA A 126 16.73 -0.59 10.08
CA ALA A 126 17.51 -1.02 8.93
C ALA A 126 16.63 -1.90 8.02
N LEU A 127 16.76 -1.71 6.71
CA LEU A 127 16.01 -2.51 5.74
C LEU A 127 16.35 -4.00 5.87
N GLY A 128 15.34 -4.85 5.72
CA GLY A 128 15.42 -6.30 5.88
C GLY A 128 15.60 -6.78 7.32
N THR A 129 15.75 -5.88 8.30
CA THR A 129 15.95 -6.25 9.71
C THR A 129 14.62 -6.21 10.47
N ALA A 130 14.33 -7.27 11.22
CA ALA A 130 13.14 -7.34 12.06
C ALA A 130 13.23 -6.34 13.24
N THR A 131 12.08 -5.75 13.58
CA THR A 131 11.91 -4.95 14.80
C THR A 131 12.12 -5.80 16.05
N ALA A 132 12.16 -5.13 17.21
CA ALA A 132 11.92 -5.83 18.46
C ALA A 132 10.53 -6.49 18.45
N ASP A 133 10.41 -7.58 19.19
CA ASP A 133 9.17 -8.32 19.33
C ASP A 133 8.11 -7.46 20.04
N THR A 134 6.90 -7.48 19.48
CA THR A 134 5.72 -6.87 20.08
C THR A 134 4.77 -7.98 20.53
N ALA A 135 4.38 -7.95 21.79
CA ALA A 135 3.42 -8.92 22.32
C ALA A 135 2.05 -8.70 21.67
N LEU A 136 1.48 -9.79 21.16
CA LEU A 136 0.14 -9.81 20.59
C LEU A 136 -0.90 -9.99 21.70
N GLN A 137 -2.06 -9.38 21.48
CA GLN A 137 -3.29 -9.59 22.23
C GLN A 137 -4.30 -10.37 21.38
N VAL A 138 -5.23 -11.07 22.03
CA VAL A 138 -6.37 -11.69 21.32
C VAL A 138 -7.21 -10.60 20.64
N GLY A 139 -7.59 -10.82 19.39
CA GLY A 139 -8.38 -9.88 18.61
C GLY A 139 -7.51 -8.85 17.88
N SER A 140 -7.69 -7.56 18.15
CA SER A 140 -7.07 -6.48 17.36
C SER A 140 -5.77 -5.97 17.98
N ASN A 141 -4.75 -5.79 17.15
CA ASN A 141 -3.46 -5.20 17.51
C ASN A 141 -3.11 -4.07 16.53
N THR A 142 -2.38 -3.06 17.00
CA THR A 142 -1.91 -1.96 16.16
C THR A 142 -0.43 -1.74 16.38
N LEU A 143 0.34 -1.83 15.31
CA LEU A 143 1.78 -1.60 15.29
C LEU A 143 2.03 -0.22 14.70
N TYR A 144 2.69 0.66 15.45
CA TYR A 144 2.92 2.05 15.05
C TYR A 144 4.32 2.24 14.47
N PHE A 145 4.40 3.08 13.43
CA PHE A 145 5.63 3.41 12.73
C PHE A 145 5.62 4.89 12.30
N SER A 146 6.78 5.38 11.87
CA SER A 146 6.85 6.63 11.14
C SER A 146 7.87 6.58 10.02
N ALA A 147 7.70 7.44 9.03
CA ALA A 147 8.64 7.64 7.94
C ALA A 147 9.06 9.12 7.86
N ALA A 148 10.28 9.37 7.41
CA ALA A 148 10.77 10.71 7.12
C ALA A 148 11.74 10.68 5.93
N TYR A 149 11.79 11.79 5.19
CA TYR A 149 12.87 12.00 4.24
C TYR A 149 14.17 12.31 5.00
N VAL A 150 15.26 11.70 4.56
CA VAL A 150 16.61 11.94 5.07
C VAL A 150 17.53 12.23 3.89
N SER A 151 18.24 13.35 3.94
CA SER A 151 19.21 13.69 2.90
C SER A 151 20.45 12.81 2.99
N THR A 152 20.95 12.35 1.85
CA THR A 152 22.22 11.62 1.77
C THR A 152 23.39 12.58 1.53
N LYS A 153 23.14 13.76 0.97
CA LYS A 153 24.13 14.83 0.71
C LYS A 153 23.53 16.21 0.97
N LYS A 154 24.37 17.25 1.00
CA LYS A 154 24.00 18.66 1.23
C LYS A 154 23.09 19.24 0.14
N ASP A 155 23.29 18.84 -1.11
CA ASP A 155 22.63 19.43 -2.29
C ASP A 155 21.39 18.63 -2.71
N VAL A 156 20.34 18.60 -1.88
CA VAL A 156 19.08 17.95 -2.26
C VAL A 156 18.43 18.69 -3.43
N LYS A 157 18.20 17.97 -4.54
CA LYS A 157 17.49 18.51 -5.71
C LYS A 157 16.00 18.24 -5.60
N ALA A 158 15.19 19.23 -6.00
CA ALA A 158 13.74 19.11 -5.99
C ALA A 158 13.25 18.12 -7.05
N GLY A 159 12.17 17.41 -6.74
CA GLY A 159 11.53 16.45 -7.64
C GLY A 159 10.52 15.55 -6.91
N SER A 160 9.96 14.57 -7.61
CA SER A 160 9.14 13.54 -6.98
C SER A 160 9.98 12.65 -6.06
N ALA A 161 9.46 12.33 -4.88
CA ALA A 161 10.16 11.55 -3.85
C ALA A 161 9.34 10.36 -3.35
N ASN A 162 8.69 9.65 -4.28
CA ASN A 162 7.97 8.42 -3.95
C ASN A 162 8.97 7.29 -3.67
N ALA A 163 8.62 6.41 -2.74
CA ALA A 163 9.39 5.22 -2.41
C ALA A 163 8.44 4.09 -2.01
N THR A 164 8.76 2.87 -2.44
CA THR A 164 7.98 1.67 -2.16
C THR A 164 8.76 0.74 -1.22
N ALA A 165 8.05 0.17 -0.25
CA ALA A 165 8.58 -0.88 0.63
C ALA A 165 7.53 -1.93 0.93
N ASP A 166 7.97 -3.19 0.91
CA ASP A 166 7.21 -4.33 1.40
C ASP A 166 7.45 -4.47 2.90
N PHE A 167 6.40 -4.74 3.67
CA PHE A 167 6.54 -5.13 5.07
C PHE A 167 6.32 -6.64 5.21
N ASN A 168 7.07 -7.27 6.11
CA ASN A 168 6.96 -8.68 6.42
C ASN A 168 6.68 -8.86 7.91
N LEU A 169 5.71 -9.73 8.24
CA LEU A 169 5.36 -10.07 9.60
C LEU A 169 5.98 -11.42 9.97
N THR A 170 6.72 -11.46 11.07
CA THR A 170 7.28 -12.70 11.64
C THR A 170 6.61 -12.96 12.99
N TYR A 171 5.82 -14.03 13.06
CA TYR A 171 5.14 -14.47 14.27
C TYR A 171 6.02 -15.43 15.08
N LYS A 172 6.02 -15.30 16.42
CA LYS A 172 6.86 -16.06 17.34
C LYS A 172 6.12 -16.47 18.61
#